data_AF-A0AAD5M5W1-F1
#
_entry.id   AF-A0AAD5M5W1-F1
#
_cell.length_a   1.000
_cell.length_b   1.000
_cell.length_c   1.000
_cell.angle_alpha   90.00
_cell.angle_beta   90.00
_cell.angle_gamma   90.00
#
_symmetry.space_group_name_H-M   'P 1'
#
loop_
_entity.id
_entity.type
_entity.pdbx_description
1 polymer ?
#
loop_
_entity_poly.entity_id
_entity_poly.type
_entity_poly.pdbx_seq_one_letter_code
_entity_poly.pdbx_strand_id
1 'polypeptide(L)'
;MELRESCEILGLSAIVTGIELGSSYETVIDPSKRICDFPRWFSGATLNYTENCLRGKDEDIAFISANLECELISYTYAQFRDDIMRLATALRLHGWCYSASLRGND
;
A
#
# COMPACT_ATOMS: atom_id res chain seq x y z
N MET A 1 -19.25 17.92 3.90
CA MET A 1 -17.85 18.08 3.47
C MET A 1 -17.84 17.93 1.97
N GLU A 2 -17.52 18.99 1.24
CA GLU A 2 -17.51 18.97 -0.23
C GLU A 2 -16.30 18.16 -0.71
N LEU A 3 -16.52 17.18 -1.58
CA LEU A 3 -15.46 16.31 -2.11
C LEU A 3 -14.43 17.08 -2.95
N ARG A 4 -14.81 18.26 -3.47
CA ARG A 4 -13.96 19.08 -4.34
C ARG A 4 -12.65 19.51 -3.66
N GLU A 5 -12.71 19.95 -2.40
CA GLU A 5 -11.52 20.32 -1.63
C GLU A 5 -10.66 19.09 -1.29
N SER A 6 -11.30 17.92 -1.12
CA SER A 6 -10.59 16.67 -0.84
C SER A 6 -9.79 16.16 -2.05
N CYS A 7 -10.24 16.41 -3.29
CA CYS A 7 -9.52 16.02 -4.51
C CYS A 7 -8.11 16.61 -4.57
N GLU A 8 -8.01 17.93 -4.40
CA GLU A 8 -6.75 18.66 -4.56
C GLU A 8 -5.77 18.30 -3.43
N ILE A 9 -6.27 18.24 -2.19
CA ILE A 9 -5.46 17.89 -1.02
C ILE A 9 -4.89 16.47 -1.14
N LEU A 10 -5.72 15.48 -1.54
CA LEU A 10 -5.27 14.09 -1.60
C LEU A 10 -4.44 13.77 -2.85
N GLY A 11 -4.72 14.44 -3.98
CA GLY A 11 -3.87 14.36 -5.16
C GLY A 11 -2.46 14.87 -4.88
N LEU A 12 -2.34 16.02 -4.20
CA LEU A 12 -1.05 16.57 -3.77
C LEU A 12 -0.41 15.72 -2.67
N SER A 13 -1.18 15.22 -1.70
CA SER A 13 -0.67 14.41 -0.59
C SER A 13 -0.04 13.10 -1.06
N ALA A 14 -0.61 12.39 -2.03
CA ALA A 14 -0.03 11.16 -2.56
C ALA A 14 1.36 11.41 -3.19
N ILE A 15 1.53 12.55 -3.86
CA ILE A 15 2.81 12.97 -4.46
C ILE A 15 3.80 13.38 -3.36
N VAL A 16 3.36 14.16 -2.37
CA VAL A 16 4.21 14.71 -1.30
C VAL A 16 4.67 13.63 -0.31
N THR A 17 3.84 12.62 -0.04
CA THR A 17 4.20 11.48 0.82
C THR A 17 5.12 10.48 0.12
N GLY A 18 5.34 10.66 -1.18
CA GLY A 18 6.22 9.83 -1.99
C GLY A 18 5.63 8.48 -2.33
N ILE A 19 4.32 8.23 -2.23
CA ILE A 19 3.71 6.94 -2.59
C ILE A 19 4.00 6.62 -4.07
N GLU A 20 4.49 5.41 -4.33
CA GLU A 20 4.72 4.89 -5.68
C GLU A 20 3.52 4.08 -6.15
N LEU A 21 2.95 4.50 -7.29
CA LEU A 21 1.86 3.81 -7.96
C LEU A 21 2.41 2.86 -9.02
N GLY A 22 1.80 1.69 -9.16
CA GLY A 22 2.06 0.75 -10.26
C GLY A 22 1.47 1.22 -11.60
N SER A 23 0.40 2.01 -11.56
CA SER A 23 -0.18 2.70 -12.71
C SER A 23 -0.74 4.06 -12.32
N SER A 24 -0.74 5.01 -13.26
CA SER A 24 -1.30 6.35 -13.04
C SER A 24 -2.80 6.30 -12.74
N TYR A 25 -3.28 7.21 -11.90
CA TYR A 25 -4.72 7.44 -11.74
C TYR A 25 -5.25 8.37 -12.84
N GLU A 26 -6.50 8.17 -13.23
CA GLU A 26 -7.24 9.06 -14.13
C GLU A 26 -7.91 10.20 -13.35
N THR A 27 -8.42 9.90 -12.16
CA THR A 27 -9.13 10.86 -11.31
C THR A 27 -8.97 10.46 -9.85
N VAL A 28 -8.68 11.45 -8.99
CA VAL A 28 -8.52 11.24 -7.53
C VAL A 28 -9.84 10.83 -6.89
N ILE A 29 -10.93 11.52 -7.23
CA ILE A 29 -12.29 11.18 -6.80
C ILE A 29 -13.27 11.97 -7.68
N ASP A 30 -14.42 11.39 -7.98
CA ASP A 30 -15.51 12.09 -8.69
C ASP A 30 -16.14 13.15 -7.76
N PRO A 31 -15.96 14.45 -8.02
CA PRO A 31 -16.44 15.50 -7.14
C PRO A 31 -17.97 15.65 -7.14
N SER A 32 -18.68 14.97 -8.07
CA SER A 32 -20.15 14.97 -8.12
C SER A 32 -20.78 14.03 -7.08
N LYS A 33 -20.01 13.09 -6.53
CA LYS A 33 -20.49 12.15 -5.50
C LYS A 33 -20.47 12.80 -4.12
N ARG A 34 -21.09 12.15 -3.14
CA ARG A 34 -20.89 12.49 -1.73
C ARG A 34 -20.03 11.43 -1.07
N ILE A 35 -19.39 11.78 0.04
CA ILE A 35 -18.61 10.84 0.85
C ILE A 35 -19.45 9.62 1.26
N CYS A 36 -20.72 9.83 1.59
CA CYS A 36 -21.66 8.78 2.00
C CYS A 36 -21.95 7.76 0.89
N ASP A 37 -21.65 8.09 -0.36
CA ASP A 37 -21.89 7.22 -1.51
C ASP A 37 -20.67 6.29 -1.78
N PHE A 38 -19.73 6.21 -0.84
CA PHE A 38 -18.50 5.41 -0.91
C PHE A 38 -17.77 5.54 -2.27
N PRO A 39 -17.41 6.77 -2.65
CA PRO A 39 -16.84 7.03 -3.97
C PRO A 39 -15.51 6.31 -4.15
N ARG A 40 -15.22 5.89 -5.38
CA ARG A 40 -13.94 5.29 -5.73
C ARG A 40 -12.85 6.36 -5.72
N TRP A 41 -11.78 6.11 -4.98
CA TRP A 41 -10.60 6.96 -4.91
C TRP A 41 -9.52 6.45 -5.86
N PHE A 42 -8.77 7.37 -6.47
CA PHE A 42 -7.65 7.10 -7.37
C PHE A 42 -8.00 6.09 -8.47
N SER A 43 -9.10 6.35 -9.19
CA SER A 43 -9.56 5.44 -10.25
C SER A 43 -8.48 5.23 -11.31
N GLY A 44 -8.32 3.98 -11.77
CA GLY A 44 -7.31 3.60 -12.75
C GLY A 44 -5.90 3.36 -12.19
N ALA A 45 -5.61 3.85 -10.98
CA ALA A 45 -4.34 3.57 -10.33
C ALA A 45 -4.31 2.16 -9.74
N THR A 46 -3.12 1.58 -9.78
CA THR A 46 -2.76 0.38 -9.05
C THR A 46 -1.62 0.73 -8.11
N LEU A 47 -1.52 0.02 -7.00
CA LEU A 47 -0.42 0.17 -6.05
C LEU A 47 -0.15 -1.17 -5.38
N ASN A 48 1.10 -1.37 -4.98
CA ASN A 48 1.48 -2.46 -4.08
C ASN A 48 1.77 -1.88 -2.70
N TYR A 49 0.94 -2.25 -1.72
CA TYR A 49 1.06 -1.74 -0.36
C TYR A 49 2.38 -2.16 0.29
N THR A 50 2.75 -3.43 0.11
CA THR A 50 3.97 -4.00 0.69
C THR A 50 5.23 -3.37 0.10
N GLU A 51 5.29 -3.16 -1.22
CA GLU A 51 6.43 -2.49 -1.87
C GLU A 51 6.62 -1.08 -1.32
N ASN A 52 5.53 -0.32 -1.14
CA ASN A 52 5.59 1.02 -0.57
C ASN A 52 6.07 1.03 0.89
N CYS A 53 5.68 0.04 1.70
CA CYS A 53 6.15 -0.08 3.07
C CYS A 53 7.62 -0.50 3.18
N LEU A 54 8.17 -1.18 2.17
CA LEU A 54 9.50 -1.77 2.23
C LEU A 54 10.61 -0.86 1.71
N ARG A 55 10.40 0.44 1.46
CA ARG A 55 11.34 1.30 0.71
C ARG A 55 12.62 1.74 1.42
N GLY A 56 12.85 1.31 2.66
CA GLY A 56 14.10 1.57 3.36
C GLY A 56 15.31 0.90 2.72
N LYS A 57 16.52 1.39 3.05
CA LYS A 57 17.78 0.77 2.63
C LYS A 57 18.02 -0.51 3.41
N ASP A 58 18.76 -1.43 2.81
CA ASP A 58 18.98 -2.77 3.35
C ASP A 58 19.58 -2.79 4.77
N GLU A 59 20.45 -1.83 5.07
CA GLU A 59 21.09 -1.64 6.37
C GLU A 59 20.21 -0.92 7.42
N ASP A 60 19.15 -0.23 6.99
CA ASP A 60 18.27 0.51 7.89
C ASP A 60 17.40 -0.46 8.72
N ILE A 61 17.06 -0.07 9.95
CA ILE A 61 16.13 -0.84 10.80
C ILE A 61 14.71 -0.62 10.29
N ALA A 62 14.04 -1.72 9.91
CA ALA A 62 12.64 -1.72 9.46
C ALA A 62 11.66 -1.75 10.65
N PHE A 63 11.91 -2.64 11.62
CA PHE A 63 11.11 -2.71 12.83
C PHE A 63 11.91 -3.27 14.00
N ILE A 64 11.42 -3.02 15.21
CA ILE A 64 11.97 -3.52 16.47
C ILE A 64 10.87 -4.34 17.13
N SER A 65 11.14 -5.61 17.43
CA SER A 65 10.25 -6.44 18.24
C SER A 65 10.72 -6.45 19.68
N ALA A 66 9.78 -6.33 20.63
CA ALA A 66 10.04 -6.56 22.03
C ALA A 66 9.41 -7.90 22.46
N ASN A 67 10.16 -8.73 23.19
CA ASN A 67 9.61 -9.92 23.81
C ASN A 67 9.06 -9.61 25.22
N LEU A 68 8.51 -10.63 25.89
CA LEU A 68 7.96 -10.49 27.25
C LEU A 68 9.03 -10.13 28.30
N GLU A 69 10.30 -10.39 28.01
CA GLU A 69 11.44 -10.06 28.85
C GLU A 69 11.99 -8.65 28.55
N CYS A 70 11.28 -7.87 27.72
CA CYS A 70 11.66 -6.55 27.24
C CYS A 70 12.99 -6.52 26.45
N GLU A 71 13.41 -7.66 25.89
CA GLU A 71 14.54 -7.71 24.97
C GLU A 71 14.11 -7.11 23.63
N LEU A 72 14.90 -6.16 23.14
CA LEU A 72 14.68 -5.50 21.86
C LEU A 72 15.49 -6.20 20.77
N ILE A 73 14.79 -6.72 19.77
CA ILE A 73 15.39 -7.33 18.59
C ILE A 73 15.06 -6.44 17.39
N SER A 74 16.10 -5.92 16.75
CA SER A 74 15.99 -5.07 15.57
C SER A 74 16.11 -5.90 14.29
N TYR A 75 15.27 -5.60 13.31
CA TYR A 75 15.27 -6.25 12.00
C TYR A 75 15.56 -5.22 10.93
N THR A 76 16.50 -5.52 10.03
CA THR A 76 16.80 -4.63 8.91
C THR A 76 15.78 -4.78 7.78
N TYR A 77 15.71 -3.81 6.87
CA TYR A 77 14.87 -3.94 5.67
C TYR A 77 15.28 -5.13 4.80
N ALA A 78 16.57 -5.46 4.71
CA ALA A 78 17.00 -6.65 3.98
C ALA A 78 16.39 -7.94 4.55
N GLN A 79 16.52 -8.13 5.87
CA GLN A 79 15.93 -9.29 6.56
C GLN A 79 14.42 -9.33 6.38
N PHE A 80 13.76 -8.17 6.53
CA PHE A 80 12.31 -8.10 6.42
C PHE A 80 11.81 -8.40 5.00
N ARG A 81 12.50 -7.91 3.96
CA ARG A 81 12.18 -8.24 2.55
C ARG A 81 12.33 -9.73 2.30
N ASP A 82 13.40 -10.35 2.80
CA ASP A 82 13.62 -11.80 2.65
C ASP A 82 12.51 -12.63 3.30
N ASP A 83 12.10 -12.27 4.52
CA ASP A 83 11.02 -12.96 5.23
C ASP A 83 9.68 -12.81 4.52
N ILE A 84 9.34 -11.61 4.04
CA ILE A 84 8.14 -11.35 3.24
C ILE A 84 8.16 -12.14 1.93
N MET A 85 9.30 -12.21 1.23
CA MET A 85 9.42 -12.99 0.00
C MET A 85 9.21 -14.48 0.25
N ARG A 86 9.77 -15.04 1.33
CA ARG A 86 9.57 -16.44 1.73
C ARG A 86 8.11 -16.73 2.02
N LEU A 87 7.46 -15.86 2.82
CA LEU A 87 6.05 -15.98 3.14
C LEU A 87 5.17 -15.88 1.90
N ALA A 88 5.37 -14.87 1.06
CA ALA A 88 4.60 -14.68 -0.17
C ALA A 88 4.77 -15.86 -1.14
N THR A 89 5.97 -16.42 -1.24
CA THR A 89 6.24 -17.61 -2.06
C THR A 89 5.50 -18.82 -1.52
N ALA A 90 5.57 -19.08 -0.20
CA ALA A 90 4.85 -20.18 0.43
C ALA A 90 3.32 -20.04 0.23
N LEU A 91 2.77 -18.84 0.42
CA LEU A 91 1.35 -18.57 0.18
C LEU A 91 0.95 -18.88 -1.26
N ARG A 92 1.72 -18.41 -2.25
CA ARG A 92 1.47 -18.71 -3.66
C ARG A 92 1.51 -20.21 -3.97
N LEU A 93 2.47 -20.94 -3.39
CA LEU A 93 2.56 -22.39 -3.54
C LEU A 93 1.34 -23.13 -2.98
N HIS A 94 0.74 -22.60 -1.90
CA HIS A 94 -0.46 -23.17 -1.29
C HIS A 94 -1.79 -22.64 -1.89
N GLY A 95 -1.73 -21.95 -3.03
CA GLY A 95 -2.93 -21.48 -3.74
C GLY A 95 -3.50 -20.16 -3.21
N TRP A 96 -2.80 -19.48 -2.30
CA TRP A 96 -3.13 -18.13 -1.85
C TRP A 96 -2.53 -17.14 -2.85
N CYS A 97 -3.09 -17.12 -4.06
CA CYS A 97 -2.79 -16.14 -5.09
C CYS A 97 -3.76 -14.97 -4.97
N TYR A 98 -3.30 -13.75 -5.23
CA TYR A 98 -4.18 -12.58 -5.33
C TYR A 98 -5.33 -12.89 -6.28
N SER A 99 -6.57 -12.57 -5.88
CA SER A 99 -7.75 -12.74 -6.72
C SER A 99 -7.60 -11.89 -7.98
N ALA A 100 -7.20 -12.51 -9.09
CA ALA A 100 -7.31 -11.93 -10.42
C ALA A 100 -8.78 -11.76 -10.89
N SER A 101 -9.75 -11.89 -9.98
CA SER A 101 -11.19 -11.89 -10.24
C SER A 101 -11.84 -10.49 -10.25
N LEU A 102 -11.10 -9.40 -10.04
CA LEU A 102 -11.65 -8.04 -10.15
C LEU A 102 -11.27 -7.34 -11.47
N ARG A 103 -10.90 -8.12 -12.50
CA ARG A 103 -10.92 -7.67 -13.91
C ARG A 103 -12.32 -7.88 -14.55
N GLY A 104 -13.38 -7.70 -13.75
CA GLY A 104 -14.74 -7.60 -14.25
C GLY A 104 -15.05 -6.13 -14.53
N ASN A 105 -15.32 -5.83 -15.79
CA ASN A 105 -16.01 -4.60 -16.18
C ASN A 105 -17.33 -4.50 -15.41
N ASP A 106 -17.45 -3.48 -14.57
CA ASP A 106 -18.71 -2.85 -14.17
C ASP A 106 -18.51 -1.33 -14.17
#